data_AF-A0AA97E1K2-F1
#
_entry.id   AF-A0AA97E1K2-F1
#
_cell.length_a   1.000
_cell.length_b   1.000
_cell.length_c   1.000
_cell.angle_alpha   90.00
_cell.angle_beta   90.00
_cell.angle_gamma   90.00
#
_symmetry.space_group_name_H-M   'P 1'
#
loop_
_entity.id
_entity.type
_entity.pdbx_description
1 polymer ?
#
loop_
_entity_poly.entity_id
_entity_poly.type
_entity_poly.pdbx_seq_one_letter_code
_entity_poly.pdbx_strand_id
1 'polypeptide(L)'
;MTIIESSLLENDQAFLIRTKAGGQYREITGNQLKELFSGSLNRFESISIHASAINKPTENHENDEEQILQALGKFQSIRLKQRLEETLEIPPLPASSHRIIKLSSDKSAGTDELCEVIALDPSLSAQVVSWASSPYYGAPGSIESVEDAIIRVLGFEMVMNLALGLSMGNAFKTPEEEPRHYEDFWLDSVSRAVLMESLVKAMPIKNRPKLKPCLLSRLAAQLWIPCD
;
A
#
# COMPACT_ATOMS: atom_id res chain seq x y z
N MET A 1 -32.42 -8.74 -12.81
CA MET A 1 -31.80 -8.79 -14.15
C MET A 1 -30.38 -9.25 -13.93
N THR A 2 -29.98 -10.36 -14.55
CA THR A 2 -28.66 -10.97 -14.35
C THR A 2 -27.88 -10.83 -15.65
N ILE A 3 -26.65 -10.31 -15.56
CA ILE A 3 -25.74 -10.18 -16.70
C ILE A 3 -24.66 -11.24 -16.53
N ILE A 4 -24.41 -12.00 -17.59
CA ILE A 4 -23.43 -13.09 -17.63
C ILE A 4 -22.44 -12.80 -18.75
N GLU A 5 -21.18 -13.10 -18.50
CA GLU A 5 -20.11 -12.93 -19.48
C GLU A 5 -20.33 -13.83 -20.71
N SER A 6 -20.32 -13.23 -21.91
CA SER A 6 -20.55 -13.95 -23.16
C SER A 6 -19.42 -14.92 -23.53
N SER A 7 -18.17 -14.63 -23.14
CA SER A 7 -17.03 -15.52 -23.40
C SER A 7 -17.13 -16.89 -22.70
N LEU A 8 -18.01 -17.04 -21.69
CA LEU A 8 -18.32 -18.33 -21.07
C LEU A 8 -19.13 -19.27 -21.98
N LEU A 9 -19.65 -18.78 -23.10
CA LEU A 9 -20.32 -19.59 -24.11
C LEU A 9 -19.41 -19.93 -25.29
N GLU A 10 -18.21 -19.32 -25.34
CA GLU A 10 -17.25 -19.49 -26.43
C GLU A 10 -16.31 -20.65 -26.11
N ASN A 11 -16.35 -21.67 -26.97
CA ASN A 11 -15.77 -23.00 -26.77
C ASN A 11 -16.57 -23.84 -25.77
N ASP A 12 -16.87 -25.10 -26.12
CA ASP A 12 -17.58 -26.08 -25.27
C ASP A 12 -16.71 -26.55 -24.08
N GLN A 13 -15.93 -25.64 -23.50
CA GLN A 13 -15.14 -25.87 -22.32
C GLN A 13 -16.07 -26.04 -21.12
N ALA A 14 -15.69 -27.00 -20.27
CA ALA A 14 -16.37 -27.23 -19.02
C ALA A 14 -15.77 -26.34 -17.93
N PHE A 15 -16.63 -25.66 -17.18
CA PHE A 15 -16.26 -24.75 -16.10
C PHE A 15 -16.57 -25.40 -14.76
N LEU A 16 -15.71 -25.17 -13.77
CA LEU A 16 -15.88 -25.69 -12.43
C LEU A 16 -16.55 -24.65 -11.54
N ILE A 17 -17.77 -24.92 -11.10
CA ILE A 17 -18.54 -24.06 -10.21
C ILE A 17 -18.54 -24.65 -8.79
N ARG A 18 -18.31 -23.81 -7.79
CA ARG A 18 -18.44 -24.16 -6.37
C ARG A 18 -19.51 -23.28 -5.72
N THR A 19 -20.31 -23.84 -4.82
CA THR A 19 -21.41 -23.13 -4.15
C THR A 19 -21.01 -22.50 -2.81
N LYS A 20 -19.90 -22.95 -2.20
CA LYS A 20 -19.38 -22.42 -0.94
C LYS A 20 -17.87 -22.64 -0.80
N ALA A 21 -17.20 -21.86 0.03
CA ALA A 21 -15.82 -22.09 0.42
C ALA A 21 -15.71 -23.48 1.09
N GLY A 22 -14.99 -24.41 0.46
CA GLY A 22 -14.87 -25.82 0.89
C GLY A 22 -15.90 -26.80 0.31
N GLY A 23 -16.77 -26.37 -0.61
CA GLY A 23 -17.68 -27.25 -1.34
C GLY A 23 -16.98 -28.04 -2.47
N GLN A 24 -17.62 -29.13 -2.91
CA GLN A 24 -17.17 -29.86 -4.10
C GLN A 24 -17.39 -29.01 -5.37
N TYR A 25 -16.43 -29.11 -6.30
CA TYR A 25 -16.56 -28.52 -7.62
C TYR A 25 -17.54 -29.34 -8.45
N ARG A 26 -18.43 -28.65 -9.16
CA ARG A 26 -19.31 -29.24 -10.17
C ARG A 26 -18.88 -28.73 -11.53
N GLU A 27 -18.73 -29.64 -12.46
CA GLU A 27 -18.41 -29.34 -13.85
C GLU A 27 -19.71 -29.02 -14.61
N ILE A 28 -19.73 -27.88 -15.28
CA ILE A 28 -20.86 -27.38 -16.05
C ILE A 28 -20.35 -26.87 -17.40
N THR A 29 -20.99 -27.27 -18.49
CA THR A 29 -20.64 -26.82 -19.84
C THR A 29 -21.34 -25.51 -20.21
N GLY A 30 -20.84 -24.80 -21.23
CA GLY A 30 -21.47 -23.57 -21.73
C GLY A 30 -22.92 -23.78 -22.17
N ASN A 31 -23.25 -24.94 -22.74
CA ASN A 31 -24.62 -25.28 -23.14
C ASN A 31 -25.55 -25.44 -21.92
N GLN A 32 -25.10 -26.13 -20.87
CA GLN A 32 -25.85 -26.26 -19.62
C GLN A 32 -26.04 -24.91 -18.93
N LEU A 33 -25.02 -24.04 -18.98
CA LEU A 33 -25.10 -22.67 -18.46
C LEU A 33 -26.18 -21.86 -19.20
N LYS A 34 -26.23 -21.97 -20.53
CA LYS A 34 -27.25 -21.31 -21.37
C LYS A 34 -28.67 -21.79 -21.05
N GLU A 35 -28.86 -23.08 -20.80
CA GLU A 35 -30.15 -23.64 -20.37
C GLU A 35 -30.59 -23.09 -19.01
N LEU A 36 -29.69 -23.12 -18.02
CA LEU A 36 -29.94 -22.62 -16.66
C LEU A 36 -30.35 -21.15 -16.63
N PHE A 37 -29.81 -20.34 -17.56
CA PHE A 37 -30.05 -18.91 -17.63
C PHE A 37 -30.89 -18.48 -18.85
N SER A 38 -31.73 -19.36 -19.39
CA SER A 38 -32.60 -19.10 -20.55
C SER A 38 -33.77 -18.13 -20.31
N GLY A 39 -34.02 -17.70 -19.06
CA GLY A 39 -35.10 -16.78 -18.71
C GLY A 39 -34.94 -15.36 -19.28
N SER A 40 -36.06 -14.67 -19.51
CA SER A 40 -36.12 -13.32 -20.12
C SER A 40 -35.43 -12.20 -19.33
N LEU A 41 -35.09 -12.46 -18.06
CA LEU A 41 -34.40 -11.52 -17.17
C LEU A 41 -32.87 -11.65 -17.21
N ASN A 42 -32.34 -12.59 -18.00
CA ASN A 42 -30.91 -12.84 -18.13
C ASN A 42 -30.40 -12.36 -19.48
N ARG A 43 -29.18 -11.81 -19.51
CA ARG A 43 -28.49 -11.39 -20.74
C ARG A 43 -27.04 -11.84 -20.71
N PHE A 44 -26.54 -12.22 -21.89
CA PHE A 44 -25.14 -12.53 -22.09
C PHE A 44 -24.48 -11.36 -22.80
N GLU A 45 -23.53 -10.71 -22.13
CA GLU A 45 -22.84 -9.51 -22.62
C GLU A 45 -21.33 -9.63 -22.35
N SER A 46 -20.53 -8.90 -23.13
CA SER A 46 -19.09 -8.84 -22.95
C SER A 46 -18.77 -7.80 -21.88
N ILE A 47 -18.53 -8.26 -20.65
CA ILE A 47 -18.30 -7.43 -19.46
C ILE A 47 -16.93 -7.68 -18.82
N SER A 48 -16.21 -8.69 -19.27
CA SER A 48 -14.94 -9.15 -18.70
C SER A 48 -13.82 -9.05 -19.72
N ILE A 49 -12.61 -8.78 -19.23
CA ILE A 49 -11.39 -8.76 -20.04
C ILE A 49 -10.49 -9.88 -19.54
N HIS A 50 -9.92 -10.66 -20.46
CA HIS A 50 -8.98 -11.70 -20.08
C HIS A 50 -7.71 -11.08 -19.49
N ALA A 51 -7.20 -11.62 -18.39
CA ALA A 51 -6.05 -11.05 -17.68
C ALA A 51 -4.78 -10.94 -18.54
N SER A 52 -4.63 -11.77 -19.59
CA SER A 52 -3.50 -11.67 -20.53
C SER A 52 -3.59 -10.47 -21.47
N ALA A 53 -4.77 -9.88 -21.65
CA ALA A 53 -4.95 -8.67 -22.43
C ALA A 53 -4.58 -7.40 -21.64
N ILE A 54 -4.37 -7.55 -20.32
CA ILE A 54 -3.90 -6.47 -19.45
C ILE A 54 -2.37 -6.40 -19.57
N ASN A 55 -1.88 -5.36 -20.23
CA ASN A 55 -0.45 -5.06 -20.27
C ASN A 55 0.00 -4.63 -18.88
N LYS A 56 0.80 -5.47 -18.23
CA LYS A 56 1.42 -5.15 -16.94
C LYS A 56 2.63 -4.24 -17.18
N PRO A 57 2.96 -3.35 -16.24
CA PRO A 57 4.23 -2.60 -16.28
C PRO A 57 5.39 -3.58 -16.48
N THR A 58 6.27 -3.28 -17.42
CA THR A 58 7.43 -4.12 -17.74
C THR A 58 8.46 -4.07 -16.62
N GLU A 59 9.26 -5.13 -16.45
CA GLU A 59 10.42 -5.11 -15.55
C GLU A 59 11.53 -4.13 -16.02
N ASN A 60 11.45 -3.65 -17.27
CA ASN A 60 12.34 -2.62 -17.79
C ASN A 60 11.82 -1.22 -17.41
N HIS A 61 12.56 -0.58 -16.50
CA HIS A 61 12.29 0.76 -15.96
C HIS A 61 12.80 1.92 -16.85
N GLU A 62 13.50 1.63 -17.95
CA GLU A 62 14.08 2.67 -18.83
C GLU A 62 13.03 3.60 -19.43
N ASN A 63 11.79 3.11 -19.60
CA ASN A 63 10.69 3.85 -20.22
C ASN A 63 9.58 4.24 -19.23
N ASP A 64 9.84 4.18 -17.91
CA ASP A 64 8.81 4.47 -16.89
C ASP A 64 8.31 5.92 -17.02
N GLU A 65 9.21 6.87 -17.24
CA GLU A 65 8.85 8.29 -17.41
C GLU A 65 7.89 8.49 -18.61
N GLU A 66 8.18 7.89 -19.76
CA GLU A 66 7.35 8.01 -20.96
C GLU A 66 5.97 7.35 -20.75
N GLN A 67 5.92 6.17 -20.10
CA GLN A 67 4.68 5.47 -19.78
C GLN A 67 3.81 6.27 -18.81
N ILE A 68 4.41 6.84 -17.75
CA ILE A 68 3.72 7.69 -16.77
C ILE A 68 3.18 8.94 -17.47
N LEU A 69 4.00 9.60 -18.29
CA LEU A 69 3.58 10.79 -19.04
C LEU A 69 2.48 10.47 -20.07
N GLN A 70 2.51 9.30 -20.70
CA GLN A 70 1.45 8.85 -21.62
C GLN A 70 0.13 8.58 -20.89
N ALA A 71 0.20 7.96 -19.70
CA ALA A 71 -0.97 7.73 -18.85
C ALA A 71 -1.58 9.05 -18.38
N LEU A 72 -0.75 10.00 -17.91
CA LEU A 72 -1.17 11.34 -17.50
C LEU A 72 -1.73 12.16 -18.69
N GLY A 73 -1.10 12.05 -19.86
CA GLY A 73 -1.48 12.77 -21.08
C GLY A 73 -2.81 12.34 -21.71
N LYS A 74 -3.31 11.13 -21.40
CA LYS A 74 -4.66 10.69 -21.81
C LYS A 74 -5.78 11.29 -20.96
N PHE A 75 -5.50 11.71 -19.73
CA PHE A 75 -6.50 12.28 -18.82
C PHE A 75 -6.47 13.80 -18.74
N GLN A 76 -5.34 14.45 -19.05
CA GLN A 76 -5.20 15.90 -18.83
C GLN A 76 -4.45 16.56 -19.99
N SER A 77 -5.20 16.96 -21.01
CA SER A 77 -4.63 17.63 -22.19
C SER A 77 -4.11 19.04 -21.85
N ILE A 78 -2.83 19.25 -22.14
CA ILE A 78 -2.21 20.46 -22.72
C ILE A 78 -1.53 21.48 -21.78
N ARG A 79 -1.78 21.55 -20.47
CA ARG A 79 -1.19 22.64 -19.63
C ARG A 79 0.09 22.33 -18.84
N LEU A 80 0.58 21.09 -18.86
CA LEU A 80 1.48 20.59 -17.81
C LEU A 80 2.96 20.44 -18.22
N LYS A 81 3.31 20.64 -19.50
CA LYS A 81 4.72 20.54 -19.94
C LYS A 81 5.67 21.56 -19.28
N GLN A 82 5.13 22.63 -18.72
CA GLN A 82 5.91 23.67 -18.04
C GLN A 82 5.81 23.61 -16.51
N ARG A 83 5.09 22.61 -15.98
CA ARG A 83 4.71 22.47 -14.56
C ARG A 83 4.84 21.02 -14.08
N LEU A 84 5.76 20.21 -14.61
CA LEU A 84 5.87 18.82 -14.15
C LEU A 84 6.22 18.72 -12.65
N GLU A 85 6.91 19.73 -12.10
CA GLU A 85 7.15 19.89 -10.65
C GLU A 85 5.91 20.35 -9.86
N GLU A 86 4.90 20.94 -10.50
CA GLU A 86 3.67 21.46 -9.86
C GLU A 86 2.41 20.63 -10.17
N THR A 87 2.48 19.63 -11.06
CA THR A 87 1.32 18.89 -11.60
C THR A 87 0.97 17.64 -10.81
N LEU A 88 1.99 16.98 -10.27
CA LEU A 88 1.75 16.14 -9.13
C LEU A 88 1.48 17.14 -8.01
N GLU A 89 0.23 17.31 -7.57
CA GLU A 89 -0.07 17.98 -6.30
C GLU A 89 0.50 17.13 -5.14
N ILE A 90 1.78 16.80 -5.19
CA ILE A 90 2.55 16.38 -4.04
C ILE A 90 2.72 17.69 -3.27
N PRO A 91 1.95 17.93 -2.19
CA PRO A 91 2.20 19.06 -1.32
C PRO A 91 3.69 19.10 -0.98
N PRO A 92 4.31 20.30 -0.94
CA PRO A 92 5.71 20.41 -0.58
C PRO A 92 5.93 19.65 0.73
N LEU A 93 6.87 18.70 0.70
CA LEU A 93 7.21 17.87 1.84
C LEU A 93 7.49 18.79 3.04
N PRO A 94 6.78 18.62 4.17
CA PRO A 94 7.02 19.41 5.36
C PRO A 94 8.49 19.38 5.77
N ALA A 95 9.00 20.48 6.35
CA ALA A 95 10.40 20.57 6.76
C ALA A 95 10.79 19.47 7.78
N SER A 96 9.82 19.00 8.59
CA SER A 96 9.97 17.83 9.47
C SER A 96 10.23 16.54 8.67
N SER A 97 9.45 16.29 7.61
CA SER A 97 9.61 15.13 6.73
C SER A 97 10.98 15.09 6.03
N HIS A 98 11.48 16.23 5.54
CA HIS A 98 12.82 16.32 4.98
C HIS A 98 13.91 15.97 6.00
N ARG A 99 13.77 16.45 7.24
CA ARG A 99 14.68 16.11 8.33
C ARG A 99 14.62 14.64 8.70
N ILE A 100 13.44 14.04 8.77
CA ILE A 100 13.24 12.60 9.04
C ILE A 100 13.91 11.74 7.96
N ILE A 101 13.70 12.07 6.68
CA ILE A 101 14.33 11.37 5.55
C ILE A 101 15.86 11.46 5.64
N LYS A 102 16.38 12.66 5.92
CA LYS A 102 17.83 12.87 6.09
C LYS A 102 18.39 12.04 7.26
N LEU A 103 17.69 12.06 8.41
CA LEU A 103 18.09 11.32 9.60
C LEU A 103 18.05 9.80 9.37
N SER A 104 17.07 9.29 8.62
CA SER A 104 16.95 7.86 8.29
C SER A 104 18.11 7.32 7.43
N SER A 105 18.74 8.22 6.66
CA SER A 105 19.85 7.90 5.78
C SER A 105 21.21 7.99 6.49
N ASP A 106 21.25 8.66 7.65
CA ASP A 106 22.44 8.86 8.46
C ASP A 106 22.61 7.70 9.46
N LYS A 107 23.77 7.03 9.41
CA LYS A 107 24.09 5.91 10.30
C LYS A 107 24.68 6.35 11.65
N SER A 108 25.06 7.62 11.78
CA SER A 108 25.54 8.24 13.01
C SER A 108 24.43 8.93 13.80
N ALA A 109 23.20 8.97 13.27
CA ALA A 109 22.10 9.66 13.92
C ALA A 109 21.78 9.08 15.29
N GLY A 110 21.70 9.96 16.28
CA GLY A 110 21.42 9.63 17.67
C GLY A 110 19.96 9.84 18.05
N THR A 111 19.55 9.27 19.18
CA THR A 111 18.20 9.43 19.74
C THR A 111 17.84 10.90 19.97
N ASP A 112 18.80 11.72 20.36
CA ASP A 112 18.59 13.15 20.62
C ASP A 112 18.16 13.90 19.35
N GLU A 113 18.82 13.64 18.23
CA GLU A 113 18.47 14.24 16.93
C GLU A 113 17.08 13.79 16.46
N LEU A 114 16.71 12.53 16.71
CA LEU A 114 15.36 12.03 16.40
C LEU A 114 14.31 12.69 17.28
N CYS A 115 14.59 12.88 18.57
CA CYS A 115 13.70 13.61 19.48
C CYS A 115 13.50 15.05 19.03
N GLU A 116 14.56 15.76 18.65
CA GLU A 116 14.46 17.13 18.14
C GLU A 116 13.57 17.20 16.90
N VAL A 117 13.75 16.27 15.95
CA VAL A 117 12.98 16.25 14.71
C VAL A 117 11.50 15.94 14.96
N ILE A 118 11.19 15.01 15.87
CA ILE A 118 9.82 14.67 16.24
C ILE A 118 9.16 15.80 17.03
N ALA A 119 9.88 16.44 17.93
CA ALA A 119 9.38 17.56 18.75
C ALA A 119 8.94 18.77 17.91
N LEU A 120 9.46 18.91 16.68
CA LEU A 120 9.01 19.95 15.72
C LEU A 120 7.60 19.69 15.17
N ASP A 121 7.10 18.46 15.27
CA ASP A 121 5.77 18.06 14.84
C ASP A 121 4.94 17.59 16.06
N PRO A 122 4.05 18.45 16.60
CA PRO A 122 3.21 18.10 17.75
C PRO A 122 2.31 16.89 17.52
N SER A 123 1.85 16.67 16.28
CA SER A 123 0.99 15.53 15.93
C SER A 123 1.79 14.22 16.01
N LEU A 124 2.98 14.21 15.41
CA LEU A 124 3.88 13.06 15.47
C LEU A 124 4.35 12.78 16.91
N SER A 125 4.67 13.82 17.66
CA SER A 125 5.04 13.72 19.09
C SER A 125 3.94 13.05 19.92
N ALA A 126 2.69 13.48 19.75
CA ALA A 126 1.55 12.90 20.45
C ALA A 126 1.33 11.42 20.08
N GLN A 127 1.50 11.06 18.79
CA GLN A 127 1.37 9.68 18.34
C GLN A 127 2.46 8.77 18.94
N VAL A 128 3.71 9.23 18.97
CA VAL A 128 4.83 8.45 19.55
C VAL A 128 4.58 8.16 21.04
N VAL A 129 4.14 9.16 21.81
CA VAL A 129 3.79 8.99 23.22
C VAL A 129 2.56 8.08 23.38
N SER A 130 1.54 8.23 22.52
CA SER A 130 0.35 7.37 22.51
C SER A 130 0.69 5.90 22.25
N TRP A 131 1.57 5.62 21.29
CA TRP A 131 2.02 4.26 21.01
C TRP A 131 2.81 3.67 22.17
N ALA A 132 3.73 4.44 22.76
CA ALA A 132 4.50 3.98 23.91
C ALA A 132 3.61 3.70 25.13
N SER A 133 2.54 4.48 25.32
CA SER A 133 1.58 4.31 26.42
C SER A 133 0.52 3.24 26.16
N SER A 134 0.53 2.63 24.98
CA SER A 134 -0.39 1.54 24.65
C SER A 134 -0.19 0.34 25.58
N PRO A 135 -1.28 -0.31 26.04
CA PRO A 135 -1.21 -1.53 26.85
C PRO A 135 -0.38 -2.66 26.21
N TYR A 136 -0.22 -2.63 24.89
CA TYR A 136 0.60 -3.57 24.14
C TYR A 136 2.06 -3.62 24.62
N TYR A 137 2.63 -2.47 24.98
CA TYR A 137 4.05 -2.39 25.37
C TYR A 137 4.27 -2.54 26.88
N GLY A 138 3.21 -2.48 27.70
CA GLY A 138 3.28 -2.72 29.14
C GLY A 138 4.27 -1.83 29.89
N ALA A 139 4.45 -0.58 29.46
CA ALA A 139 5.46 0.32 30.01
C ALA A 139 5.20 0.62 31.50
N PRO A 140 6.22 0.52 32.38
CA PRO A 140 6.08 0.90 33.78
C PRO A 140 6.06 2.43 33.93
N GLY A 141 5.02 2.96 34.57
CA GLY A 141 4.88 4.40 34.85
C GLY A 141 4.25 5.23 33.71
N SER A 142 4.02 6.52 33.94
CA SER A 142 3.60 7.47 32.90
C SER A 142 4.75 7.74 31.93
N ILE A 143 4.42 7.91 30.66
CA ILE A 143 5.36 8.36 29.62
C ILE A 143 5.03 9.83 29.35
N GLU A 144 5.97 10.71 29.67
CA GLU A 144 5.73 12.16 29.69
C GLU A 144 6.50 12.91 28.60
N SER A 145 7.44 12.24 27.92
CA SER A 145 8.22 12.83 26.84
C SER A 145 8.45 11.85 25.68
N VAL A 146 8.73 12.42 24.51
CA VAL A 146 9.11 11.66 23.31
C VAL A 146 10.41 10.90 23.53
N GLU A 147 11.37 11.52 24.23
CA GLU A 147 12.65 10.89 24.56
C GLU A 147 12.46 9.64 25.44
N ASP A 148 11.60 9.74 26.45
CA ASP A 148 11.26 8.62 27.33
C ASP A 148 10.51 7.51 26.57
N ALA A 149 9.60 7.87 25.66
CA ALA A 149 8.93 6.93 24.76
C ALA A 149 9.92 6.15 23.88
N ILE A 150 10.94 6.84 23.33
CA ILE A 150 11.93 6.22 22.45
C ILE A 150 12.92 5.36 23.24
N ILE A 151 13.49 5.86 24.33
CA ILE A 151 14.56 5.17 25.07
C ILE A 151 14.01 3.98 25.86
N ARG A 152 12.86 4.15 26.52
CA ARG A 152 12.35 3.17 27.50
C ARG A 152 11.44 2.11 26.88
N VAL A 153 10.77 2.42 25.77
CA VAL A 153 9.67 1.58 25.25
C VAL A 153 9.87 1.15 23.80
N LEU A 154 9.92 2.10 22.86
CA LEU A 154 9.79 1.80 21.43
C LEU A 154 11.14 1.52 20.74
N GLY A 155 12.20 2.22 21.14
CA GLY A 155 13.51 2.19 20.50
C GLY A 155 13.61 3.10 19.27
N PHE A 156 14.83 3.56 18.99
CA PHE A 156 15.17 4.49 17.91
C PHE A 156 14.65 4.02 16.54
N GLU A 157 14.93 2.76 16.18
CA GLU A 157 14.61 2.20 14.86
C GLU A 157 13.10 2.16 14.60
N MET A 158 12.30 1.79 15.59
CA MET A 158 10.86 1.69 15.42
C MET A 158 10.25 3.06 15.20
N VAL A 159 10.65 4.03 16.02
CA VAL A 159 10.15 5.40 15.92
C VAL A 159 10.61 6.07 14.63
N MET A 160 11.85 5.83 14.18
CA MET A 160 12.35 6.31 12.89
C MET A 160 11.49 5.80 11.72
N ASN A 161 11.19 4.50 11.69
CA ASN A 161 10.40 3.91 10.60
C ASN A 161 8.95 4.42 10.61
N LEU A 162 8.35 4.59 11.79
CA LEU A 162 7.00 5.12 11.93
C LEU A 162 6.92 6.60 11.53
N ALA A 163 7.88 7.41 11.97
CA ALA A 163 7.99 8.82 11.60
C ALA A 163 8.16 9.00 10.09
N LEU A 164 8.93 8.13 9.44
CA LEU A 164 9.12 8.15 7.99
C LEU A 164 7.85 7.71 7.25
N GLY A 165 7.17 6.66 7.72
CA GLY A 165 5.89 6.22 7.16
C GLY A 165 4.81 7.30 7.24
N LEU A 166 4.67 7.97 8.39
CA LEU A 166 3.73 9.08 8.57
C LEU A 166 4.10 10.32 7.74
N SER A 167 5.39 10.65 7.66
CA SER A 167 5.88 11.76 6.85
C SER A 167 5.55 11.58 5.37
N MET A 168 5.68 10.36 4.86
CA MET A 168 5.27 10.03 3.50
C MET A 168 3.74 10.03 3.37
N GLY A 169 3.00 9.47 4.34
CA GLY A 169 1.53 9.47 4.34
C GLY A 169 0.92 10.88 4.29
N ASN A 170 1.50 11.85 5.02
CA ASN A 170 1.05 13.25 5.00
C ASN A 170 1.30 13.96 3.65
N ALA A 171 2.23 13.46 2.84
CA ALA A 171 2.47 13.97 1.49
C ALA A 171 1.40 13.49 0.49
N PHE A 172 0.58 12.50 0.84
CA PHE A 172 -0.52 12.03 0.02
C PHE A 172 -1.85 12.47 0.65
N LYS A 173 -2.49 13.50 0.10
CA LYS A 173 -3.84 13.90 0.53
C LYS A 173 -4.80 12.75 0.27
N THR A 174 -5.56 12.36 1.29
CA THR A 174 -6.69 11.45 1.13
C THR A 174 -7.75 12.14 0.26
N PRO A 175 -8.21 11.55 -0.86
CA PRO A 175 -9.31 12.10 -1.63
C PRO A 175 -10.57 12.22 -0.75
N GLU A 176 -11.28 13.34 -0.81
CA GLU A 176 -12.52 13.57 -0.04
C GLU A 176 -13.68 12.67 -0.50
N GLU A 177 -13.57 12.06 -1.68
CA GLU A 177 -14.56 11.15 -2.24
C GLU A 177 -14.00 9.73 -2.32
N GLU A 178 -14.11 8.94 -1.24
CA GLU A 178 -14.77 7.62 -1.29
C GLU A 178 -14.81 6.87 0.06
N PRO A 179 -15.92 6.17 0.38
CA PRO A 179 -16.09 5.46 1.65
C PRO A 179 -15.81 3.94 1.51
N ARG A 180 -14.69 3.43 2.04
CA ARG A 180 -14.57 2.15 2.81
C ARG A 180 -13.17 1.56 2.94
N HIS A 181 -12.17 1.95 2.16
CA HIS A 181 -10.92 1.15 2.07
C HIS A 181 -9.67 1.79 2.70
N TYR A 182 -9.79 2.95 3.36
CA TYR A 182 -8.61 3.61 3.98
C TYR A 182 -8.10 2.86 5.23
N GLU A 183 -9.00 2.27 6.02
CA GLU A 183 -8.62 1.43 7.16
C GLU A 183 -7.90 0.15 6.71
N ASP A 184 -8.28 -0.40 5.55
CA ASP A 184 -7.63 -1.57 4.95
C ASP A 184 -6.21 -1.27 4.48
N PHE A 185 -5.94 -0.04 4.02
CA PHE A 185 -4.61 0.34 3.51
C PHE A 185 -3.52 0.28 4.60
N TRP A 186 -3.77 0.88 5.77
CA TRP A 186 -2.82 0.86 6.88
C TRP A 186 -2.66 -0.55 7.44
N LEU A 187 -3.76 -1.28 7.59
CA LEU A 187 -3.73 -2.66 8.07
C LEU A 187 -2.97 -3.58 7.12
N ASP A 188 -3.16 -3.46 5.81
CA ASP A 188 -2.44 -4.24 4.79
C ASP A 188 -0.95 -3.88 4.74
N SER A 189 -0.62 -2.58 4.83
CA SER A 189 0.77 -2.10 4.86
C SER A 189 1.53 -2.65 6.08
N VAL A 190 0.93 -2.58 7.27
CA VAL A 190 1.52 -3.12 8.50
C VAL A 190 1.57 -4.64 8.45
N SER A 191 0.51 -5.31 7.98
CA SER A 191 0.47 -6.77 7.85
C SER A 191 1.58 -7.29 6.94
N ARG A 192 1.81 -6.64 5.80
CA ARG A 192 2.89 -6.97 4.87
C ARG A 192 4.27 -6.69 5.46
N ALA A 193 4.44 -5.60 6.21
CA ALA A 193 5.70 -5.29 6.90
C ALA A 193 6.05 -6.38 7.92
N VAL A 194 5.08 -6.78 8.76
CA VAL A 194 5.24 -7.86 9.75
C VAL A 194 5.49 -9.21 9.08
N LEU A 195 4.78 -9.50 7.98
CA LEU A 195 5.01 -10.71 7.19
C LEU A 195 6.44 -10.75 6.65
N MET A 196 6.93 -9.63 6.10
CA MET A 196 8.29 -9.55 5.55
C MET A 196 9.34 -9.71 6.65
N GLU A 197 9.15 -9.07 7.80
CA GLU A 197 10.02 -9.25 8.95
C GLU A 197 10.08 -10.73 9.39
N SER A 198 8.91 -11.38 9.45
CA SER A 198 8.80 -12.79 9.79
C SER A 198 9.51 -13.69 8.77
N LEU A 199 9.39 -13.39 7.48
CA LEU A 199 10.09 -14.09 6.39
C LEU A 199 11.61 -13.93 6.52
N VAL A 200 12.10 -12.71 6.72
CA VAL A 200 13.54 -12.43 6.90
C VAL A 200 14.07 -13.15 8.14
N LYS A 201 13.28 -13.22 9.22
CA LYS A 201 13.63 -14.00 10.42
C LYS A 201 13.66 -15.51 10.16
N ALA A 202 12.78 -16.04 9.31
CA ALA A 202 12.78 -17.45 8.94
C ALA A 202 13.92 -17.85 7.97
N MET A 203 14.55 -16.90 7.30
CA MET A 203 15.66 -17.19 6.38
C MET A 203 16.95 -17.62 7.10
N PRO A 204 17.76 -18.52 6.47
CA PRO A 204 19.08 -18.88 6.97
C PRO A 204 19.99 -17.65 7.10
N ILE A 205 20.80 -17.61 8.16
CA ILE A 205 21.67 -16.47 8.52
C ILE A 205 22.55 -16.01 7.33
N LYS A 206 23.00 -16.94 6.50
CA LYS A 206 23.88 -16.68 5.34
C LYS A 206 23.20 -15.86 4.23
N ASN A 207 21.88 -15.92 4.11
CA ASN A 207 21.13 -15.28 3.03
C ASN A 207 20.28 -14.10 3.52
N ARG A 208 20.30 -13.80 4.82
CA ARG A 208 19.42 -12.80 5.43
C ARG A 208 19.75 -11.38 4.91
N PRO A 209 18.82 -10.69 4.21
CA PRO A 209 19.03 -9.31 3.82
C PRO A 209 19.04 -8.39 5.05
N LYS A 210 19.67 -7.22 4.93
CA LYS A 210 19.63 -6.21 5.99
C LYS A 210 18.20 -5.71 6.16
N LEU A 211 17.68 -5.74 7.39
CA LEU A 211 16.26 -5.50 7.70
C LEU A 211 15.80 -4.08 7.33
N LYS A 212 16.64 -3.06 7.56
CA LYS A 212 16.33 -1.64 7.37
C LYS A 212 15.88 -1.26 5.95
N PRO A 213 16.68 -1.51 4.88
CA PRO A 213 16.27 -1.13 3.54
C PRO A 213 15.07 -1.93 3.02
N CYS A 214 14.83 -3.14 3.53
CA CYS A 214 13.74 -4.01 3.06
C CYS A 214 12.36 -3.56 3.59
N LEU A 215 12.31 -3.11 4.85
CA LEU A 215 11.09 -2.56 5.44
C LEU A 215 10.73 -1.20 4.80
N LEU A 216 11.73 -0.33 4.63
CA LEU A 216 11.60 1.00 4.04
C LEU A 216 11.25 0.94 2.54
N SER A 217 11.90 0.07 1.77
CA SER A 217 11.56 -0.10 0.34
C SER A 217 10.13 -0.57 0.12
N ARG A 218 9.57 -1.34 1.07
CA ARG A 218 8.23 -1.92 0.93
C ARG A 218 7.14 -0.96 1.36
N LEU A 219 7.35 -0.21 2.45
CA LEU A 219 6.45 0.90 2.83
C LEU A 219 6.39 1.94 1.72
N ALA A 220 7.54 2.31 1.13
CA ALA A 220 7.60 3.21 -0.01
C ALA A 220 6.92 2.65 -1.28
N ALA A 221 7.07 1.35 -1.57
CA ALA A 221 6.44 0.73 -2.74
C ALA A 221 4.91 0.69 -2.66
N GLN A 222 4.34 0.63 -1.45
CA GLN A 222 2.89 0.57 -1.26
C GLN A 222 2.23 1.96 -1.37
N LEU A 223 2.97 3.04 -1.10
CA LEU A 223 2.52 4.44 -1.27
C LEU A 223 2.38 4.85 -2.76
N TRP A 224 2.95 4.08 -3.70
CA TRP A 224 2.82 4.33 -5.14
C TRP A 224 1.52 3.75 -5.73
N ILE A 225 0.82 2.84 -5.04
CA ILE A 225 -0.39 2.25 -5.60
C ILE A 225 -1.52 3.27 -5.42
N PRO A 226 -2.00 3.94 -6.49
CA PRO A 226 -3.22 4.73 -6.37
C PRO A 226 -4.34 3.77 -5.94
N CYS A 227 -5.08 4.15 -4.90
CA CYS A 227 -6.38 3.53 -4.64
C CYS A 227 -7.25 3.87 -5.85
N ASP A 228 -7.40 2.89 -6.76
CA ASP A 228 -8.49 2.85 -7.75
C ASP A 228 -9.84 2.69 -7.05
#